data_AF-X0JBK5-F1
#
_entry.id   AF-X0JBK5-F1
#
_cell.length_a   1.000
_cell.length_b   1.000
_cell.length_c   1.000
_cell.angle_alpha   90.00
_cell.angle_beta   90.00
_cell.angle_gamma   90.00
#
_symmetry.space_group_name_H-M   'P 1'
#
loop_
_entity.id
_entity.type
_entity.pdbx_description
1 polymer ?
#
loop_
_entity_poly.entity_id
_entity_poly.type
_entity_poly.pdbx_seq_one_letter_code
_entity_poly.pdbx_strand_id
1 'polypeptide(L)'
;MNRLYELADEFRRSLRTHHEEEFENTTIEDMRKEIHDIQLLRDKTNNMMDMNRLRMFLGGMEELEKVLLRLQFPGTTGVMSIVWGSVRFLLRSTNTTDRAFDGVLDVYGLLGAQLLPLTRFEEFFQRFPFAIECIVNIYHDIQRFHSIAYRLFSLTTKLWQRLQRPIWDDASHLFSRLSDFLGSHAKFIKEHSPSTQDYDALHAAFQQYSYGLKSDWKNFEADEKARRLGRKYEVTEWIASSPKMPRLQDEFRDMVICPKSGRWLFRNYSDISEWMGEEDPLTQPYGCMGTSDMAKRCLHP
;
A
#
# COMPACT_ATOMS: atom_id res chain seq x y z
N MET A 1 15.02 4.14 -16.50
CA MET A 1 15.55 3.31 -15.40
C MET A 1 15.85 4.09 -14.12
N ASN A 2 16.35 5.33 -14.15
CA ASN A 2 16.54 6.16 -12.93
C ASN A 2 15.29 6.22 -12.04
N ARG A 3 14.11 6.22 -12.65
CA ARG A 3 12.82 6.16 -11.96
C ARG A 3 12.67 4.96 -11.00
N LEU A 4 13.32 3.82 -11.27
CA LEU A 4 13.32 2.68 -10.34
C LEU A 4 14.01 3.04 -9.01
N TYR A 5 15.13 3.77 -9.07
CA TYR A 5 15.79 4.27 -7.86
C TYR A 5 14.90 5.23 -7.09
N GLU A 6 14.26 6.17 -7.79
CA GLU A 6 13.36 7.15 -7.17
C GLU A 6 12.20 6.45 -6.43
N LEU A 7 11.57 5.46 -7.06
CA LEU A 7 10.47 4.71 -6.48
C LEU A 7 10.91 3.84 -5.29
N ALA A 8 12.07 3.18 -5.40
CA ALA A 8 12.63 2.41 -4.30
C ALA A 8 13.01 3.31 -3.11
N ASP A 9 13.57 4.48 -3.39
CA ASP A 9 13.99 5.42 -2.35
C ASP A 9 12.80 6.13 -1.69
N GLU A 10 11.76 6.47 -2.46
CA GLU A 10 10.50 7.00 -1.92
C GLU A 10 9.90 6.03 -0.89
N PHE A 11 9.85 4.74 -1.23
CA PHE A 11 9.38 3.74 -0.28
C PHE A 11 10.32 3.57 0.91
N ARG A 12 11.64 3.53 0.68
CA ARG A 12 12.64 3.42 1.77
C ARG A 12 12.46 4.53 2.80
N ARG A 13 12.27 5.79 2.35
CA ARG A 13 12.01 6.93 3.23
C ARG A 13 10.68 6.85 3.99
N SER A 14 9.74 6.02 3.53
CA SER A 14 8.47 5.77 4.22
C SER A 14 8.56 4.69 5.29
N LEU A 15 9.66 3.93 5.32
CA LEU A 15 9.89 2.89 6.32
C LEU A 15 10.09 3.50 7.70
N ARG A 16 9.68 2.77 8.73
CA ARG A 16 10.10 3.02 10.10
C ARG A 16 11.56 2.59 10.24
N THR A 17 12.33 3.35 11.01
CA THR A 17 13.78 3.13 11.20
C THR A 17 14.15 1.70 11.58
N HIS A 18 13.37 1.04 12.45
CA HIS A 18 13.64 -0.35 12.86
C HIS A 18 13.28 -1.42 11.81
N HIS A 19 12.58 -1.05 10.74
CA HIS A 19 12.29 -1.96 9.62
C HIS A 19 13.28 -1.78 8.46
N GLU A 20 14.08 -0.72 8.41
CA GLU A 20 14.96 -0.44 7.26
C GLU A 20 15.96 -1.58 7.02
N GLU A 21 16.63 -2.04 8.08
CA GLU A 21 17.59 -3.16 8.01
C GLU A 21 16.92 -4.47 7.57
N GLU A 22 15.63 -4.67 7.87
CA GLU A 22 14.91 -5.89 7.47
C GLU A 22 14.66 -5.96 5.97
N PHE A 23 14.63 -4.81 5.28
CA PHE A 23 14.40 -4.72 3.83
C PHE A 23 15.73 -4.64 3.09
N GLU A 24 16.75 -4.07 3.71
CA GLU A 24 18.09 -3.99 3.15
C GLU A 24 18.65 -5.40 2.94
N ASN A 25 19.04 -5.72 1.71
CA ASN A 25 19.61 -7.02 1.31
C ASN A 25 18.67 -8.24 1.34
N THR A 26 17.36 -8.07 1.52
CA THR A 26 16.44 -9.21 1.40
C THR A 26 16.46 -9.77 -0.03
N THR A 27 16.62 -11.08 -0.17
CA THR A 27 16.60 -11.75 -1.48
C THR A 27 15.39 -12.68 -1.65
N ILE A 28 15.24 -13.23 -2.85
CA ILE A 28 14.21 -14.24 -3.13
C ILE A 28 14.42 -15.53 -2.32
N GLU A 29 15.66 -15.90 -2.01
CA GLU A 29 16.00 -17.05 -1.17
C GLU A 29 15.45 -16.86 0.25
N ASP A 30 15.58 -15.65 0.80
CA ASP A 30 14.96 -15.30 2.08
C ASP A 30 13.44 -15.48 2.02
N MET A 31 12.81 -15.16 0.88
CA MET A 31 11.35 -15.30 0.72
C MET A 31 10.93 -16.75 0.66
N ARG A 32 11.68 -17.57 -0.08
CA ARG A 32 11.44 -19.02 -0.15
C ARG A 32 11.56 -19.66 1.23
N LYS A 33 12.56 -19.25 2.02
CA LYS A 33 12.72 -19.70 3.40
C LYS A 33 11.56 -19.25 4.29
N GLU A 34 11.17 -17.97 4.22
CA GLU A 34 10.07 -17.43 5.01
C GLU A 34 8.74 -18.17 4.74
N ILE A 35 8.45 -18.43 3.46
CA ILE A 35 7.25 -19.18 3.05
C ILE A 35 7.28 -20.59 3.61
N HIS A 36 8.44 -21.26 3.54
CA HIS A 36 8.62 -22.60 4.10
C HIS A 36 8.38 -22.61 5.62
N ASP A 37 8.96 -21.65 6.35
CA ASP A 37 8.82 -21.54 7.80
C ASP A 37 7.36 -21.28 8.20
N ILE A 38 6.64 -20.41 7.46
CA ILE A 38 5.21 -20.16 7.67
C ILE A 38 4.38 -21.42 7.41
N GLN A 39 4.67 -22.15 6.33
CA GLN A 39 3.97 -23.41 6.02
C GLN A 39 4.14 -24.45 7.14
N LEU A 40 5.37 -24.62 7.64
CA LEU A 40 5.66 -25.53 8.76
C LEU A 40 4.92 -25.13 10.04
N LEU A 41 4.83 -23.83 10.33
CA LEU A 41 4.11 -23.33 11.51
C LEU A 41 2.60 -23.57 11.38
N ARG A 42 2.05 -23.34 10.19
CA ARG A 42 0.62 -23.48 9.88
C ARG A 42 0.17 -24.95 9.87
N ASP A 43 1.04 -25.85 9.42
CA ASP A 43 0.83 -27.31 9.49
C ASP A 43 0.75 -27.78 10.94
N LYS A 44 1.70 -27.36 11.79
CA LYS A 44 1.70 -27.67 13.23
C LYS A 44 0.48 -27.14 13.98
N THR A 45 -0.13 -26.05 13.50
CA THR A 45 -1.29 -25.40 14.13
C THR A 45 -2.62 -25.83 13.52
N ASN A 46 -2.63 -26.78 12.56
CA ASN A 46 -3.81 -27.23 11.82
C ASN A 46 -4.61 -26.09 11.17
N ASN A 47 -3.91 -25.05 10.70
CA ASN A 47 -4.53 -23.87 10.11
C ASN A 47 -3.84 -23.51 8.78
N MET A 48 -3.85 -24.48 7.87
CA MET A 48 -3.20 -24.37 6.57
C MET A 48 -3.89 -23.33 5.68
N MET A 49 -3.09 -22.57 4.93
CA MET A 49 -3.57 -21.61 3.94
C MET A 49 -2.95 -21.89 2.57
N ASP A 50 -3.69 -21.52 1.52
CA ASP A 50 -3.21 -21.71 0.15
C ASP A 50 -2.12 -20.69 -0.21
N MET A 51 -0.87 -21.06 0.06
CA MET A 51 0.32 -20.30 -0.29
C MET A 51 0.61 -20.31 -1.80
N ASN A 52 -0.06 -21.16 -2.61
CA ASN A 52 0.14 -21.16 -4.06
C ASN A 52 -0.29 -19.84 -4.70
N ARG A 53 -1.13 -19.05 -4.03
CA ARG A 53 -1.50 -17.68 -4.43
C ARG A 53 -0.29 -16.76 -4.63
N LEU A 54 0.82 -16.99 -3.92
CA LEU A 54 2.06 -16.21 -4.11
C LEU A 54 2.86 -16.62 -5.35
N ARG A 55 2.66 -17.83 -5.87
CA ARG A 55 3.56 -18.46 -6.85
C ARG A 55 3.78 -17.60 -8.09
N MET A 56 2.69 -17.09 -8.67
CA MET A 56 2.77 -16.27 -9.89
C MET A 56 3.43 -14.91 -9.60
N PHE A 57 3.14 -14.33 -8.44
CA PHE A 57 3.76 -13.07 -8.02
C PHE A 57 5.28 -13.20 -7.87
N LEU A 58 5.73 -14.18 -7.08
CA LEU A 58 7.15 -14.41 -6.83
C LEU A 58 7.90 -14.76 -8.13
N GLY A 59 7.32 -15.63 -8.96
CA GLY A 59 7.88 -15.96 -10.27
C GLY A 59 7.99 -14.72 -11.16
N GLY A 60 6.97 -13.87 -11.22
CA GLY A 60 7.01 -12.65 -12.02
C GLY A 60 8.05 -11.63 -11.52
N MET A 61 8.22 -11.49 -10.21
CA MET A 61 9.26 -10.61 -9.65
C MET A 61 10.67 -11.19 -9.82
N GLU A 62 10.83 -12.51 -9.80
CA GLU A 62 12.09 -13.18 -10.15
C GLU A 62 12.47 -12.94 -11.61
N GLU A 63 11.48 -12.97 -12.51
CA GLU A 63 11.67 -12.66 -13.93
C GLU A 63 12.01 -11.19 -14.16
N LEU A 64 11.41 -10.27 -13.38
CA LEU A 64 11.77 -8.86 -13.36
C LEU A 64 13.24 -8.66 -12.94
N GLU A 65 13.65 -9.27 -11.83
CA GLU A 65 15.03 -9.21 -11.34
C GLU A 65 16.03 -9.71 -12.39
N LYS A 66 15.76 -10.87 -12.99
CA LYS A 66 16.59 -11.42 -14.07
C LYS A 66 16.71 -10.47 -15.25
N VAL A 67 15.61 -9.86 -15.70
CA VAL A 67 15.66 -8.90 -16.82
C VAL A 67 16.46 -7.65 -16.46
N LEU A 68 16.31 -7.10 -15.26
CA LEU A 68 17.10 -5.95 -14.82
C LEU A 68 18.61 -6.26 -14.78
N LEU A 69 19.00 -7.46 -14.32
CA LEU A 69 20.38 -7.93 -14.36
C LEU A 69 20.91 -8.02 -15.80
N ARG A 70 20.12 -8.57 -16.73
CA ARG A 70 20.50 -8.70 -18.14
C ARG A 70 20.58 -7.37 -18.88
N LEU A 71 19.73 -6.41 -18.50
CA LEU A 71 19.83 -5.01 -18.93
C LEU A 71 20.99 -4.25 -18.25
N GLN A 72 21.80 -4.94 -17.44
CA GLN A 72 22.97 -4.39 -16.74
C GLN A 72 22.62 -3.20 -15.84
N PHE A 73 21.42 -3.20 -15.26
CA PHE A 73 21.00 -2.14 -14.34
C PHE A 73 21.75 -2.29 -12.99
N PRO A 74 22.63 -1.35 -12.61
CA PRO A 74 23.47 -1.50 -11.41
C PRO A 74 22.67 -1.56 -10.11
N GLY A 75 21.47 -0.97 -10.10
CA GLY A 75 20.61 -0.86 -8.92
C GLY A 75 19.73 -2.07 -8.66
N THR A 76 19.86 -3.15 -9.43
CA THR A 76 18.93 -4.28 -9.40
C THR A 76 18.74 -4.84 -7.99
N THR A 77 19.84 -5.13 -7.28
CA THR A 77 19.78 -5.67 -5.92
C THR A 77 19.03 -4.74 -4.96
N GLY A 78 19.34 -3.43 -4.97
CA GLY A 78 18.72 -2.47 -4.06
C GLY A 78 17.25 -2.18 -4.36
N VAL A 79 16.85 -2.26 -5.63
CA VAL A 79 15.45 -2.10 -6.04
C VAL A 79 14.64 -3.37 -5.72
N MET A 80 15.21 -4.55 -6.00
CA MET A 80 14.53 -5.82 -5.72
C MET A 80 14.47 -6.15 -4.23
N SER A 81 15.44 -5.73 -3.42
CA SER A 81 15.38 -5.95 -1.97
C SER A 81 14.17 -5.27 -1.33
N ILE A 82 13.71 -4.14 -1.89
CA ILE A 82 12.49 -3.46 -1.43
C ILE A 82 11.25 -4.33 -1.71
N VAL A 83 11.18 -4.97 -2.87
CA VAL A 83 10.09 -5.89 -3.24
C VAL A 83 10.10 -7.09 -2.31
N TRP A 84 11.25 -7.75 -2.17
CA TRP A 84 11.38 -8.94 -1.33
C TRP A 84 11.14 -8.62 0.15
N GLY A 85 11.73 -7.54 0.67
CA GLY A 85 11.47 -7.06 2.02
C GLY A 85 10.00 -6.79 2.29
N SER A 86 9.29 -6.19 1.33
CA SER A 86 7.84 -5.93 1.44
C SER A 86 7.03 -7.22 1.56
N VAL A 87 7.33 -8.22 0.72
CA VAL A 87 6.68 -9.53 0.80
C VAL A 87 6.92 -10.16 2.15
N ARG A 88 8.18 -10.22 2.60
CA ARG A 88 8.55 -10.77 3.90
C ARG A 88 7.80 -10.13 5.04
N PHE A 89 7.84 -8.80 5.08
CA PHE A 89 7.25 -7.99 6.12
C PHE A 89 5.75 -8.24 6.20
N LEU A 90 5.06 -8.25 5.06
CA LEU A 90 3.63 -8.45 5.00
C LEU A 90 3.23 -9.86 5.42
N LEU A 91 3.95 -10.89 4.96
CA LEU A 91 3.70 -12.26 5.38
C LEU A 91 3.87 -12.41 6.90
N ARG A 92 4.98 -11.92 7.46
CA ARG A 92 5.23 -11.98 8.91
C ARG A 92 4.17 -11.24 9.74
N SER A 93 3.88 -10.01 9.36
CA SER A 93 3.00 -9.12 10.12
C SER A 93 1.56 -9.62 10.14
N THR A 94 1.10 -10.18 9.02
CA THR A 94 -0.29 -10.64 8.87
C THR A 94 -0.51 -12.08 9.32
N ASN A 95 0.54 -12.89 9.48
CA ASN A 95 0.45 -14.29 9.90
C ASN A 95 -0.13 -14.48 11.33
N THR A 96 -0.42 -13.39 12.04
CA THR A 96 -1.09 -13.43 13.36
C THR A 96 -2.59 -13.66 13.28
N THR A 97 -3.23 -13.38 12.13
CA THR A 97 -4.67 -13.61 11.94
C THR A 97 -4.96 -14.12 10.53
N ASP A 98 -5.82 -15.12 10.42
CA ASP A 98 -6.12 -15.76 9.13
C ASP A 98 -6.67 -14.76 8.13
N ARG A 99 -7.58 -13.90 8.57
CA ARG A 99 -8.19 -12.87 7.72
C ARG A 99 -7.17 -11.89 7.13
N ALA A 100 -6.20 -11.42 7.91
CA ALA A 100 -5.19 -10.50 7.40
C ALA A 100 -4.26 -11.18 6.41
N PHE A 101 -3.84 -12.39 6.74
CA PHE A 101 -2.95 -13.15 5.90
C PHE A 101 -3.62 -13.53 4.58
N ASP A 102 -4.85 -14.05 4.64
CA ASP A 102 -5.67 -14.40 3.49
C ASP A 102 -5.90 -13.20 2.57
N GLY A 103 -6.26 -12.03 3.13
CA GLY A 103 -6.44 -10.80 2.36
C GLY A 103 -5.18 -10.32 1.66
N VAL A 104 -3.99 -10.48 2.26
CA VAL A 104 -2.70 -10.19 1.61
C VAL A 104 -2.41 -11.20 0.50
N LEU A 105 -2.63 -12.49 0.74
CA LEU A 105 -2.43 -13.53 -0.27
C LEU A 105 -3.34 -13.35 -1.49
N ASP A 106 -4.58 -12.93 -1.29
CA ASP A 106 -5.53 -12.66 -2.38
C ASP A 106 -5.04 -11.54 -3.29
N VAL A 107 -4.52 -10.44 -2.73
CA VAL A 107 -3.98 -9.35 -3.54
C VAL A 107 -2.71 -9.79 -4.27
N TYR A 108 -1.81 -10.55 -3.63
CA TYR A 108 -0.66 -11.12 -4.34
C TYR A 108 -1.07 -12.06 -5.47
N GLY A 109 -2.10 -12.90 -5.28
CA GLY A 109 -2.66 -13.74 -6.33
C GLY A 109 -3.23 -12.92 -7.48
N LEU A 110 -4.00 -11.88 -7.17
CA LEU A 110 -4.59 -10.96 -8.14
C LEU A 110 -3.54 -10.22 -8.98
N LEU A 111 -2.50 -9.68 -8.36
CA LEU A 111 -1.43 -8.96 -9.06
C LEU A 111 -0.52 -9.95 -9.81
N GLY A 112 -0.16 -11.05 -9.17
CA GLY A 112 0.69 -12.10 -9.74
C GLY A 112 0.11 -12.71 -11.01
N ALA A 113 -1.22 -12.85 -11.10
CA ALA A 113 -1.90 -13.36 -12.29
C ALA A 113 -1.62 -12.56 -13.57
N GLN A 114 -1.25 -11.29 -13.45
CA GLN A 114 -1.00 -10.39 -14.58
C GLN A 114 0.48 -10.34 -14.99
N LEU A 115 1.39 -10.86 -14.16
CA LEU A 115 2.82 -10.77 -14.42
C LEU A 115 3.25 -11.71 -15.55
N LEU A 116 4.22 -11.25 -16.34
CA LEU A 116 4.78 -11.99 -17.46
C LEU A 116 6.12 -12.63 -17.11
N PRO A 117 6.48 -13.73 -17.80
CA PRO A 117 7.86 -14.20 -17.84
C PRO A 117 8.71 -13.23 -18.66
N LEU A 118 9.11 -12.11 -18.05
CA LEU A 118 9.75 -10.97 -18.72
C LEU A 118 11.04 -11.37 -19.45
N THR A 119 11.75 -12.40 -19.00
CA THR A 119 12.97 -12.87 -19.68
C THR A 119 12.74 -13.34 -21.11
N ARG A 120 11.51 -13.72 -21.47
CA ARG A 120 11.13 -14.05 -22.87
C ARG A 120 11.10 -12.86 -23.80
N PHE A 121 11.09 -11.64 -23.25
CA PHE A 121 10.96 -10.38 -23.97
C PHE A 121 12.23 -9.52 -23.85
N GLU A 122 13.36 -10.10 -23.42
CA GLU A 122 14.62 -9.38 -23.23
C GLU A 122 15.10 -8.64 -24.48
N GLU A 123 15.10 -9.31 -25.64
CA GLU A 123 15.53 -8.71 -26.91
C GLU A 123 14.68 -7.49 -27.27
N PHE A 124 13.38 -7.51 -26.94
CA PHE A 124 12.49 -6.38 -27.14
C PHE A 124 12.91 -5.18 -26.30
N PHE A 125 13.24 -5.38 -25.02
CA PHE A 125 13.70 -4.29 -24.15
C PHE A 125 15.09 -3.76 -24.54
N GLN A 126 15.98 -4.64 -25.00
CA GLN A 126 17.31 -4.24 -25.48
C GLN A 126 17.21 -3.40 -26.76
N ARG A 127 16.35 -3.81 -27.69
CA ARG A 127 16.18 -3.15 -28.98
C ARG A 127 15.39 -1.83 -28.89
N PHE A 128 14.43 -1.75 -27.98
CA PHE A 128 13.54 -0.61 -27.84
C PHE A 128 13.62 -0.02 -26.42
N PRO A 129 14.58 0.89 -26.16
CA PRO A 129 14.80 1.43 -24.81
C PRO A 129 13.58 2.13 -24.19
N PHE A 130 12.68 2.70 -25.00
CA PHE A 130 11.43 3.27 -24.48
C PHE A 130 10.51 2.23 -23.85
N ALA A 131 10.57 0.96 -24.29
CA ALA A 131 9.75 -0.12 -23.76
C ALA A 131 10.16 -0.52 -22.33
N ILE A 132 11.38 -0.16 -21.89
CA ILE A 132 11.83 -0.34 -20.51
C ILE A 132 10.91 0.42 -19.54
N GLU A 133 10.22 1.48 -19.99
CA GLU A 133 9.22 2.14 -19.15
C GLU A 133 8.08 1.20 -18.72
N CYS A 134 7.77 0.15 -19.48
CA CYS A 134 6.82 -0.87 -19.02
C CYS A 134 7.34 -1.62 -17.78
N ILE A 135 8.65 -1.91 -17.73
CA ILE A 135 9.30 -2.50 -16.56
C ILE A 135 9.21 -1.56 -15.36
N VAL A 136 9.45 -0.26 -15.58
CA VAL A 136 9.32 0.77 -14.55
C VAL A 136 7.88 0.85 -14.02
N ASN A 137 6.88 0.83 -14.90
CA ASN A 137 5.48 0.90 -14.51
C ASN A 137 5.03 -0.35 -13.75
N ILE A 138 5.47 -1.56 -14.16
CA ILE A 138 5.21 -2.79 -13.41
C ILE A 138 5.74 -2.67 -11.98
N TYR A 139 7.01 -2.25 -11.82
CA TYR A 139 7.59 -2.05 -10.50
C TYR A 139 6.80 -1.01 -9.68
N HIS A 140 6.42 0.10 -10.31
CA HIS A 140 5.67 1.17 -9.65
C HIS A 140 4.30 0.70 -9.12
N ASP A 141 3.57 -0.10 -9.89
CA ASP A 141 2.26 -0.61 -9.48
C ASP A 141 2.36 -1.61 -8.33
N ILE A 142 3.37 -2.48 -8.37
CA ILE A 142 3.69 -3.35 -7.23
C ILE A 142 4.04 -2.52 -5.99
N GLN A 143 4.83 -1.47 -6.17
CA GLN A 143 5.25 -0.62 -5.06
C GLN A 143 4.09 0.16 -4.44
N ARG A 144 3.10 0.58 -5.23
CA ARG A 144 1.88 1.23 -4.71
C ARG A 144 1.09 0.29 -3.78
N PHE A 145 0.95 -0.98 -4.16
CA PHE A 145 0.36 -1.98 -3.28
C PHE A 145 1.17 -2.12 -1.99
N HIS A 146 2.49 -2.32 -2.10
CA HIS A 146 3.36 -2.47 -0.93
C HIS A 146 3.31 -1.26 0.00
N SER A 147 3.33 -0.03 -0.52
CA SER A 147 3.21 1.20 0.28
C SER A 147 1.94 1.24 1.12
N ILE A 148 0.80 0.86 0.54
CA ILE A 148 -0.49 0.89 1.23
C ILE A 148 -0.56 -0.20 2.29
N ALA A 149 -0.15 -1.41 1.93
CA ALA A 149 -0.14 -2.54 2.84
C ALA A 149 0.85 -2.30 4.00
N TYR A 150 2.06 -1.82 3.71
CA TYR A 150 3.06 -1.46 4.71
C TYR A 150 2.53 -0.39 5.68
N ARG A 151 1.91 0.68 5.16
CA ARG A 151 1.36 1.75 6.01
C ARG A 151 0.31 1.22 6.99
N LEU A 152 -0.50 0.24 6.59
CA LEU A 152 -1.47 -0.40 7.48
C LEU A 152 -0.78 -1.33 8.50
N PHE A 153 0.01 -2.29 8.02
CA PHE A 153 0.54 -3.36 8.86
C PHE A 153 1.77 -2.98 9.67
N SER A 154 2.39 -1.83 9.38
CA SER A 154 3.41 -1.23 10.25
C SER A 154 2.84 -0.56 11.50
N LEU A 155 1.51 -0.32 11.57
CA LEU A 155 0.88 0.16 12.81
C LEU A 155 1.04 -0.88 13.93
N THR A 156 0.78 -0.47 15.17
CA THR A 156 0.79 -1.43 16.29
C THR A 156 -0.24 -2.53 16.07
N THR A 157 0.03 -3.75 16.55
CA THR A 157 -0.86 -4.92 16.34
C THR A 157 -2.31 -4.65 16.72
N LYS A 158 -2.52 -3.99 17.85
CA LYS A 158 -3.86 -3.60 18.32
C LYS A 158 -4.57 -2.65 17.36
N LEU A 159 -3.82 -1.72 16.74
CA LEU A 159 -4.39 -0.70 15.87
C LEU A 159 -4.68 -1.26 14.48
N TRP A 160 -3.73 -1.94 13.84
CA TRP A 160 -3.97 -2.48 12.51
C TRP A 160 -5.07 -3.55 12.54
N GLN A 161 -5.17 -4.40 13.57
CA GLN A 161 -6.25 -5.39 13.66
C GLN A 161 -7.65 -4.75 13.68
N ARG A 162 -7.79 -3.55 14.26
CA ARG A 162 -9.04 -2.79 14.27
C ARG A 162 -9.32 -2.12 12.92
N LEU A 163 -8.27 -1.61 12.28
CA LEU A 163 -8.38 -0.82 11.05
C LEU A 163 -8.30 -1.66 9.77
N GLN A 164 -7.87 -2.91 9.86
CA GLN A 164 -7.57 -3.75 8.70
C GLN A 164 -8.77 -3.83 7.77
N ARG A 165 -9.93 -4.28 8.26
CA ARG A 165 -11.13 -4.42 7.42
C ARG A 165 -11.51 -3.12 6.71
N PRO A 166 -11.80 -2.00 7.41
CA PRO A 166 -12.24 -0.79 6.73
C PRO A 166 -11.19 -0.23 5.76
N ILE A 167 -9.89 -0.31 6.10
CA ILE A 167 -8.82 0.17 5.20
C ILE A 167 -8.65 -0.75 3.99
N TRP A 168 -8.71 -2.07 4.18
CA TRP A 168 -8.55 -3.04 3.10
C TRP A 168 -9.74 -3.04 2.15
N ASP A 169 -10.96 -2.99 2.69
CA ASP A 169 -12.19 -2.87 1.91
C ASP A 169 -12.17 -1.56 1.10
N ASP A 170 -11.70 -0.46 1.69
CA ASP A 170 -11.54 0.82 0.99
C ASP A 170 -10.49 0.80 -0.12
N ALA A 171 -9.38 0.09 0.10
CA ALA A 171 -8.28 -0.04 -0.85
C ALA A 171 -8.54 -1.08 -1.95
N SER A 172 -9.56 -1.92 -1.81
CA SER A 172 -9.86 -3.01 -2.75
C SER A 172 -9.98 -2.55 -4.20
N HIS A 173 -10.66 -1.42 -4.46
CA HIS A 173 -10.79 -0.83 -5.79
C HIS A 173 -9.45 -0.45 -6.40
N LEU A 174 -8.51 0.03 -5.58
CA LEU A 174 -7.16 0.33 -6.05
C LEU A 174 -6.40 -0.96 -6.39
N PHE A 175 -6.52 -2.02 -5.59
CA PHE A 175 -5.87 -3.30 -5.91
C PHE A 175 -6.38 -3.90 -7.22
N SER A 176 -7.68 -3.84 -7.46
CA SER A 176 -8.27 -4.20 -8.76
C SER A 176 -7.70 -3.33 -9.88
N ARG A 177 -7.62 -2.01 -9.67
CA ARG A 177 -7.09 -1.09 -10.67
C ARG A 177 -5.61 -1.33 -10.98
N LEU A 178 -4.79 -1.64 -9.99
CA LEU A 178 -3.39 -2.02 -10.18
C LEU A 178 -3.26 -3.32 -10.99
N SER A 179 -4.15 -4.29 -10.77
CA SER A 179 -4.22 -5.50 -11.60
C SER A 179 -4.52 -5.15 -13.07
N ASP A 180 -5.48 -4.27 -13.33
CA ASP A 180 -5.80 -3.82 -14.70
C ASP A 180 -4.59 -3.14 -15.40
N PHE A 181 -3.82 -2.33 -14.65
CA PHE A 181 -2.63 -1.69 -15.17
C PHE A 181 -1.51 -2.68 -15.48
N LEU A 182 -1.22 -3.62 -14.58
CA LEU A 182 -0.29 -4.73 -14.85
C LEU A 182 -0.71 -5.52 -16.09
N GLY A 183 -2.01 -5.81 -16.23
CA GLY A 183 -2.58 -6.47 -17.40
C GLY A 183 -2.38 -5.65 -18.68
N SER A 184 -2.51 -4.33 -18.61
CA SER A 184 -2.29 -3.42 -19.74
C SER A 184 -0.82 -3.38 -20.16
N HIS A 185 0.13 -3.33 -19.21
CA HIS A 185 1.56 -3.44 -19.50
C HIS A 185 1.89 -4.78 -20.16
N ALA A 186 1.35 -5.87 -19.61
CA ALA A 186 1.53 -7.21 -20.13
C ALA A 186 0.99 -7.37 -21.56
N LYS A 187 -0.20 -6.81 -21.82
CA LYS A 187 -0.82 -6.80 -23.15
C LYS A 187 0.05 -6.06 -24.16
N PHE A 188 0.50 -4.84 -23.81
CA PHE A 188 1.36 -4.04 -24.69
C PHE A 188 2.64 -4.81 -25.08
N ILE A 189 3.35 -5.37 -24.10
CA ILE A 189 4.58 -6.15 -24.33
C ILE A 189 4.31 -7.34 -25.26
N LYS A 190 3.25 -8.12 -24.99
CA LYS A 190 2.90 -9.31 -25.79
C LYS A 190 2.57 -8.99 -27.24
N GLU A 191 1.77 -7.96 -27.47
CA GLU A 191 1.29 -7.59 -28.81
C GLU A 191 2.42 -7.04 -29.70
N HIS A 192 3.40 -6.36 -29.09
CA HIS A 192 4.38 -5.58 -29.83
C HIS A 192 5.78 -6.20 -29.87
N SER A 193 6.09 -7.14 -28.98
CA SER A 193 7.37 -7.86 -29.02
C SER A 193 7.62 -8.65 -30.31
N PRO A 194 6.63 -9.29 -30.97
CA PRO A 194 6.88 -10.01 -32.23
C PRO A 194 7.13 -9.07 -33.42
N SER A 195 6.52 -7.88 -33.39
CA SER A 195 6.51 -6.89 -34.48
C SER A 195 7.76 -6.02 -34.46
N THR A 196 8.86 -6.57 -34.96
CA THR A 196 10.20 -5.99 -34.78
C THR A 196 10.72 -5.20 -35.99
N GLN A 197 9.89 -4.86 -36.99
CA GLN A 197 10.39 -4.24 -38.23
C GLN A 197 10.18 -2.72 -38.33
N ASP A 198 9.13 -2.17 -37.70
CA ASP A 198 8.81 -0.74 -37.80
C ASP A 198 8.94 -0.04 -36.44
N TYR A 199 10.04 0.68 -36.25
CA TYR A 199 10.32 1.42 -35.02
C TYR A 199 9.32 2.56 -34.79
N ASP A 200 8.94 3.27 -35.86
CA ASP A 200 8.09 4.48 -35.75
C ASP A 200 6.65 4.10 -35.40
N ALA A 201 6.12 3.05 -36.05
CA ALA A 201 4.80 2.52 -35.71
C ALA A 201 4.75 2.01 -34.26
N LEU A 202 5.79 1.30 -33.81
CA LEU A 202 5.89 0.83 -32.44
C LEU A 202 6.00 1.97 -31.43
N HIS A 203 6.80 2.99 -31.73
CA HIS A 203 6.96 4.15 -30.88
C HIS A 203 5.63 4.94 -30.77
N ALA A 204 4.88 5.09 -31.87
CA ALA A 204 3.55 5.69 -31.84
C ALA A 204 2.56 4.87 -30.97
N ALA A 205 2.58 3.54 -31.10
CA ALA A 205 1.77 2.65 -30.25
C ALA A 205 2.15 2.79 -28.77
N PHE A 206 3.45 2.89 -28.47
CA PHE A 206 3.93 3.13 -27.11
C PHE A 206 3.46 4.48 -26.55
N GLN A 207 3.48 5.54 -27.36
CA GLN A 207 2.96 6.85 -26.96
C GLN A 207 1.46 6.79 -26.63
N GLN A 208 0.67 6.09 -27.45
CA GLN A 208 -0.76 5.90 -27.20
C GLN A 208 -1.00 5.12 -25.91
N TYR A 209 -0.24 4.04 -25.69
CA TYR A 209 -0.27 3.27 -24.44
C TYR A 209 0.09 4.13 -23.23
N SER A 210 1.18 4.89 -23.29
CA SER A 210 1.64 5.75 -22.20
C SER A 210 0.64 6.86 -21.87
N TYR A 211 0.06 7.48 -22.90
CA TYR A 211 -1.00 8.48 -22.75
C TYR A 211 -2.26 7.86 -22.12
N GLY A 212 -2.67 6.69 -22.61
CA GLY A 212 -3.79 5.93 -22.08
C GLY A 212 -3.64 5.69 -20.59
N LEU A 213 -2.52 5.10 -20.15
CA LEU A 213 -2.22 4.87 -18.73
C LEU A 213 -2.29 6.14 -17.87
N LYS A 214 -1.71 7.25 -18.36
CA LYS A 214 -1.72 8.53 -17.63
C LYS A 214 -3.14 9.08 -17.49
N SER A 215 -3.91 9.04 -18.57
CA SER A 215 -5.31 9.48 -18.57
C SER A 215 -6.15 8.62 -17.63
N ASP A 216 -5.99 7.31 -17.72
CA ASP A 216 -6.67 6.32 -16.91
C ASP A 216 -6.36 6.44 -15.43
N TRP A 217 -5.11 6.72 -15.07
CA TRP A 217 -4.70 6.98 -13.68
C TRP A 217 -5.31 8.28 -13.16
N LYS A 218 -5.26 9.35 -13.97
CA LYS A 218 -5.82 10.66 -13.60
C LYS A 218 -7.33 10.58 -13.36
N ASN A 219 -8.05 9.84 -14.21
CA ASN A 219 -9.48 9.63 -14.03
C ASN A 219 -9.77 8.87 -12.74
N PHE A 220 -9.05 7.76 -12.50
CA PHE A 220 -9.19 6.99 -11.26
C PHE A 220 -8.89 7.84 -10.02
N GLU A 221 -7.87 8.67 -10.04
CA GLU A 221 -7.52 9.56 -8.93
C GLU A 221 -8.61 10.62 -8.68
N ALA A 222 -9.18 11.18 -9.75
CA ALA A 222 -10.29 12.13 -9.64
C ALA A 222 -11.54 11.46 -9.03
N ASP A 223 -11.88 10.26 -9.49
CA ASP A 223 -13.02 9.48 -8.98
C ASP A 223 -12.81 9.09 -7.52
N GLU A 224 -11.61 8.65 -7.15
CA GLU A 224 -11.25 8.29 -5.78
C GLU A 224 -11.28 9.51 -4.85
N LYS A 225 -10.81 10.67 -5.32
CA LYS A 225 -10.89 11.93 -4.58
C LYS A 225 -12.35 12.35 -4.37
N ALA A 226 -13.19 12.25 -5.39
CA ALA A 226 -14.62 12.54 -5.30
C ALA A 226 -15.33 11.59 -4.33
N ARG A 227 -15.04 10.28 -4.40
CA ARG A 227 -15.60 9.26 -3.50
C ARG A 227 -15.19 9.49 -2.04
N ARG A 228 -13.93 9.85 -1.78
CA ARG A 228 -13.46 10.21 -0.43
C ARG A 228 -14.11 11.49 0.09
N LEU A 229 -14.27 12.50 -0.77
CA LEU A 229 -14.94 13.75 -0.40
C LEU A 229 -16.42 13.52 -0.07
N GLY A 230 -17.13 12.72 -0.87
CA GLY A 230 -18.52 12.35 -0.62
C GLY A 230 -18.70 11.66 0.73
N ARG A 231 -17.90 10.63 1.03
CA ARG A 231 -17.94 9.96 2.34
C ARG A 231 -17.59 10.89 3.51
N LYS A 232 -16.62 11.80 3.33
CA LYS A 232 -16.30 12.81 4.35
C LYS A 232 -17.51 13.71 4.62
N TYR A 233 -18.19 14.14 3.57
CA TYR A 233 -19.41 14.96 3.69
C TYR A 233 -20.51 14.20 4.43
N GLU A 234 -20.82 12.97 4.03
CA GLU A 234 -21.83 12.12 4.68
C GLU A 234 -21.55 11.94 6.18
N VAL A 235 -20.30 11.65 6.56
CA VAL A 235 -19.92 11.50 7.98
C VAL A 235 -20.04 12.82 8.72
N THR A 236 -19.63 13.93 8.09
CA THR A 236 -19.71 15.27 8.71
C THR A 236 -21.17 15.69 8.93
N GLU A 237 -22.02 15.46 7.93
CA GLU A 237 -23.46 15.72 8.02
C GLU A 237 -24.08 14.85 9.12
N TRP A 238 -23.78 13.55 9.15
CA TRP A 238 -24.27 12.62 10.19
C TRP A 238 -23.89 13.07 11.61
N ILE A 239 -22.63 13.50 11.83
CA ILE A 239 -22.18 14.04 13.12
C ILE A 239 -22.90 15.36 13.46
N ALA A 240 -23.08 16.23 12.46
CA ALA A 240 -23.75 17.52 12.62
C ALA A 240 -25.28 17.42 12.74
N SER A 241 -25.87 16.27 12.43
CA SER A 241 -27.33 16.05 12.33
C SER A 241 -28.11 16.15 13.64
N SER A 242 -27.46 16.44 14.78
CA SER A 242 -28.22 16.98 15.92
C SER A 242 -28.37 18.49 15.70
N PRO A 243 -29.58 18.99 15.38
CA PRO A 243 -29.82 20.44 15.18
C PRO A 243 -29.55 21.27 16.44
N LYS A 244 -29.36 20.59 17.59
CA LYS A 244 -28.97 21.20 18.85
C LYS A 244 -27.45 21.24 19.03
N MET A 245 -26.65 20.48 18.28
CA MET A 245 -25.21 20.34 18.53
C MET A 245 -24.46 21.67 18.41
N PRO A 246 -24.62 22.49 17.34
CA PRO A 246 -23.92 23.77 17.27
C PRO A 246 -24.31 24.69 18.42
N ARG A 247 -25.61 24.75 18.72
CA ARG A 247 -26.16 25.53 19.84
C ARG A 247 -25.68 25.03 21.20
N LEU A 248 -25.60 23.72 21.42
CA LEU A 248 -25.09 23.11 22.65
C LEU A 248 -23.58 23.37 22.78
N GLN A 249 -22.82 23.30 21.70
CA GLN A 249 -21.39 23.62 21.71
C GLN A 249 -21.15 25.09 22.09
N ASP A 250 -21.95 26.01 21.55
CA ASP A 250 -21.93 27.42 21.92
C ASP A 250 -22.40 27.63 23.38
N GLU A 251 -23.53 27.03 23.78
CA GLU A 251 -24.06 27.10 25.16
C GLU A 251 -23.05 26.55 26.18
N PHE A 252 -22.39 25.42 25.89
CA PHE A 252 -21.39 24.82 26.78
C PHE A 252 -20.07 25.57 26.79
N ARG A 253 -19.68 26.21 25.68
CA ARG A 253 -18.52 27.12 25.64
C ARG A 253 -18.73 28.32 26.56
N ASP A 254 -19.96 28.84 26.60
CA ASP A 254 -20.30 30.03 27.38
C ASP A 254 -20.69 29.68 28.84
N MET A 255 -21.10 28.44 29.13
CA MET A 255 -21.34 27.89 30.47
C MET A 255 -20.04 27.56 31.24
N VAL A 256 -19.10 28.51 31.32
CA VAL A 256 -17.98 28.41 32.28
C VAL A 256 -18.52 28.66 33.70
N ILE A 257 -19.18 27.67 34.29
CA ILE A 257 -19.84 27.76 35.61
C ILE A 257 -18.82 28.04 36.73
N CYS A 258 -17.59 27.52 36.59
CA CYS A 258 -16.49 27.82 37.51
C CYS A 258 -15.19 28.04 36.72
N PRO A 259 -14.59 29.24 36.79
CA PRO A 259 -13.27 29.47 36.22
C PRO A 259 -12.29 28.49 36.91
N LYS A 260 -11.75 27.52 36.15
CA LYS A 260 -10.87 26.39 36.57
C LYS A 260 -11.53 25.03 36.76
N SER A 261 -12.85 24.89 36.58
CA SER A 261 -13.47 23.56 36.41
C SER A 261 -12.81 22.79 35.24
N GLY A 262 -12.64 21.49 35.37
CA GLY A 262 -12.00 20.64 34.34
C GLY A 262 -10.48 20.76 34.22
N ARG A 263 -9.81 21.76 34.83
CA ARG A 263 -8.33 21.90 34.78
C ARG A 263 -7.58 20.73 35.41
N TRP A 264 -8.22 20.01 36.33
CA TRP A 264 -7.65 18.78 36.91
C TRP A 264 -7.44 17.70 35.85
N LEU A 265 -8.30 17.64 34.83
CA LEU A 265 -8.20 16.69 33.73
C LEU A 265 -6.91 16.95 32.94
N PHE A 266 -6.65 18.22 32.62
CA PHE A 266 -5.45 18.64 31.89
C PHE A 266 -4.15 18.58 32.71
N ARG A 267 -4.25 18.65 34.04
CA ARG A 267 -3.09 18.56 34.94
C ARG A 267 -2.70 17.13 35.29
N ASN A 268 -3.69 16.25 35.42
CA ASN A 268 -3.48 14.89 35.91
C ASN A 268 -3.41 13.86 34.76
N TYR A 269 -3.84 14.24 33.55
CA TYR A 269 -3.80 13.39 32.37
C TYR A 269 -3.15 14.17 31.22
N SER A 270 -1.84 13.98 31.08
CA SER A 270 -1.01 14.60 30.02
C SER A 270 -1.59 14.37 28.64
N ASP A 271 -2.10 13.16 28.38
CA ASP A 271 -2.60 12.72 27.08
C ASP A 271 -3.80 13.55 26.60
N ILE A 272 -4.62 14.04 27.54
CA ILE A 272 -5.80 14.86 27.23
C ILE A 272 -5.38 16.29 26.91
N SER A 273 -4.35 16.80 27.59
CA SER A 273 -3.76 18.10 27.28
C SER A 273 -3.04 18.11 25.94
N GLU A 274 -2.39 17.00 25.59
CA GLU A 274 -1.74 16.80 24.30
C GLU A 274 -2.80 16.79 23.19
N TRP A 275 -3.89 16.04 23.35
CA TRP A 275 -4.99 15.99 22.38
C TRP A 275 -5.70 17.34 22.15
N MET A 276 -5.88 18.14 23.20
CA MET A 276 -6.54 19.46 23.10
C MET A 276 -5.57 20.60 22.74
N GLY A 277 -4.26 20.36 22.82
CA GLY A 277 -3.21 21.29 22.45
C GLY A 277 -2.79 21.17 20.98
N GLU A 278 -3.23 20.12 20.29
CA GLU A 278 -3.20 20.07 18.82
C GLU A 278 -4.17 21.15 18.31
N GLU A 279 -3.62 22.23 17.74
CA GLU A 279 -4.43 23.23 17.05
C GLU A 279 -5.37 22.54 16.05
N ASP A 280 -6.59 23.08 15.93
CA ASP A 280 -7.54 22.69 14.89
C ASP A 280 -6.78 22.63 13.56
N PRO A 281 -6.69 21.47 12.87
CA PRO A 281 -5.96 21.36 11.62
C PRO A 281 -6.76 22.07 10.53
N LEU A 282 -6.78 23.40 10.60
CA LEU A 282 -6.87 24.24 9.44
C LEU A 282 -5.74 23.77 8.53
N THR A 283 -6.13 22.99 7.52
CA THR A 283 -5.28 22.44 6.48
C THR A 283 -4.24 21.40 6.89
N GLN A 284 -4.67 20.18 7.23
CA GLN A 284 -4.03 18.94 6.75
C GLN A 284 -4.91 17.70 7.01
N PRO A 285 -5.05 16.76 6.04
CA PRO A 285 -5.66 15.47 6.31
C PRO A 285 -4.65 14.62 7.10
N TYR A 286 -5.14 13.67 7.90
CA TYR A 286 -4.41 12.70 8.72
C TYR A 286 -4.13 13.15 10.17
N GLY A 287 -4.75 12.44 11.13
CA GLY A 287 -4.19 12.32 12.47
C GLY A 287 -5.16 12.33 13.65
N CYS A 288 -6.18 11.46 13.71
CA CYS A 288 -6.69 11.08 15.04
C CYS A 288 -5.74 10.03 15.62
N MET A 289 -4.65 10.47 16.25
CA MET A 289 -3.78 9.59 17.04
C MET A 289 -4.33 9.54 18.47
N GLY A 290 -5.38 8.75 18.68
CA GLY A 290 -5.90 8.45 20.01
C GLY A 290 -5.14 7.29 20.65
N THR A 291 -4.40 7.57 21.73
CA THR A 291 -3.76 6.55 22.55
C THR A 291 -4.81 5.63 23.17
N SER A 292 -4.56 4.33 23.00
CA SER A 292 -5.38 3.22 23.49
C SER A 292 -5.31 3.16 25.01
N ASP A 293 -6.32 3.66 25.74
CA ASP A 293 -6.74 3.03 27.02
C ASP A 293 -8.06 3.50 27.67
N MET A 294 -8.82 4.44 27.11
CA MET A 294 -10.03 4.94 27.78
C MET A 294 -11.34 4.13 27.60
N ALA A 295 -11.34 2.99 26.91
CA ALA A 295 -12.58 2.23 26.68
C ALA A 295 -12.98 1.28 27.84
N LYS A 296 -12.25 1.25 28.98
CA LYS A 296 -12.47 0.25 30.04
C LYS A 296 -12.84 0.77 31.44
N ARG A 297 -13.05 2.08 31.64
CA ARG A 297 -13.39 2.59 32.99
C ARG A 297 -14.45 3.68 32.97
N CYS A 298 -15.64 3.34 32.52
CA CYS A 298 -16.84 4.11 32.85
C CYS A 298 -17.99 3.12 33.05
N LEU A 299 -17.99 2.43 34.20
CA LEU A 299 -19.15 1.85 34.87
C LEU A 299 -18.66 1.39 36.27
N HIS A 300 -19.28 1.96 37.31
CA HIS A 300 -19.01 1.94 38.75
C HIS A 300 -18.32 3.19 39.30
N PRO A 301 -18.83 3.80 40.40
CA PRO A 301 -19.76 3.22 41.40
C PRO A 301 -21.22 3.15 40.97
#